data_AF-A0A063BFF4-F1
#
_entry.id   AF-A0A063BFF4-F1
#
_cell.length_a   1.000
_cell.length_b   1.000
_cell.length_c   1.000
_cell.angle_alpha   90.00
_cell.angle_beta   90.00
_cell.angle_gamma   90.00
#
_symmetry.space_group_name_H-M   'P 1'
#
loop_
_entity.id
_entity.type
_entity.pdbx_description
1 polymer ?
#
loop_
_entity_poly.entity_id
_entity_poly.type
_entity_poly.pdbx_seq_one_letter_code
_entity_poly.pdbx_strand_id
1 'polypeptide(L)'
;MALAVCMLLVGLPMRGVHAQAPRGHQPGVPAHFTLPAQPLAKALQDFARITELIVLAPAPLLEGRTSAPVQGDFLPRDALERVLLGTGLKAEFTQPDEAIIVAQPATAEASGSGTDPTPSSDESPIDGVGNSDQRLAYAGLVQARLIDALCAQPAAVPGRYRLVAQLRIDDRGAVVAVNMVASSGLAVRDAAILRVLRSLKLDEAPPAGLPQPVTILLRPVGNGVHFRCPPAAERN
;
A
#
# COMPACT_ATOMS: atom_id res chain seq x y z
N MET A 1 21.85 -47.68 -63.34
CA MET A 1 22.36 -46.29 -63.50
C MET A 1 21.15 -45.36 -63.42
N ALA A 2 20.75 -44.96 -62.21
CA ALA A 2 20.85 -43.58 -61.67
C ALA A 2 19.71 -42.66 -62.18
N LEU A 3 18.70 -42.32 -61.35
CA LEU A 3 18.54 -41.05 -60.59
C LEU A 3 18.40 -39.83 -61.53
N ALA A 4 17.45 -38.90 -61.41
CA ALA A 4 16.87 -38.33 -60.20
C ALA A 4 15.61 -37.51 -60.52
N VAL A 5 14.70 -37.49 -59.54
CA VAL A 5 13.61 -36.54 -59.36
C VAL A 5 14.18 -35.12 -59.25
N CYS A 6 13.65 -34.14 -59.99
CA CYS A 6 13.91 -32.74 -59.71
C CYS A 6 12.59 -31.99 -59.50
N MET A 7 12.48 -31.53 -58.26
CA MET A 7 11.34 -30.99 -57.55
C MET A 7 11.08 -29.55 -58.01
N LEU A 8 9.79 -29.20 -58.22
CA LEU A 8 9.34 -27.82 -58.40
C LEU A 8 9.71 -26.96 -57.19
N LEU A 9 10.26 -25.77 -57.41
CA LEU A 9 10.31 -24.69 -56.41
C LEU A 9 9.91 -23.37 -57.06
N VAL A 10 8.61 -23.09 -56.95
CA VAL A 10 7.98 -21.78 -57.20
C VAL A 10 8.44 -20.83 -56.09
N GLY A 11 9.29 -19.86 -56.43
CA GLY A 11 9.72 -18.81 -55.52
C GLY A 11 8.68 -17.71 -55.40
N LEU A 12 7.83 -17.77 -54.37
CA LEU A 12 6.99 -16.64 -53.95
C LEU A 12 7.84 -15.63 -53.15
N PRO A 13 7.88 -14.34 -53.51
CA PRO A 13 8.53 -13.33 -52.67
C PRO A 13 7.64 -13.03 -51.45
N MET A 14 8.05 -13.50 -50.27
CA MET A 14 7.46 -13.06 -49.01
C MET A 14 7.73 -11.56 -48.82
N ARG A 15 6.69 -10.74 -48.98
CA ARG A 15 6.62 -9.39 -48.42
C ARG A 15 6.77 -9.53 -46.91
N GLY A 16 7.93 -9.15 -46.38
CA GLY A 16 8.13 -8.98 -44.95
C GLY A 16 7.19 -7.88 -44.44
N VAL A 17 6.08 -8.28 -43.83
CA VAL A 17 5.29 -7.41 -42.96
C VAL A 17 6.18 -7.13 -41.76
N HIS A 18 6.79 -5.95 -41.71
CA HIS A 18 7.33 -5.44 -40.46
C HIS A 18 6.13 -5.12 -39.56
N ALA A 19 5.78 -6.08 -38.71
CA ALA A 19 4.94 -5.82 -37.56
C ALA A 19 5.64 -4.75 -36.72
N GLN A 20 5.15 -3.52 -36.80
CA GLN A 20 5.49 -2.49 -35.84
C GLN A 20 4.89 -2.97 -34.52
N ALA A 21 5.72 -3.58 -33.67
CA ALA A 21 5.35 -3.82 -32.29
C ALA A 21 4.90 -2.46 -31.70
N PRO A 22 3.82 -2.42 -30.91
CA PRO A 22 3.48 -1.20 -30.18
C PRO A 22 4.73 -0.82 -29.40
N ARG A 23 5.23 0.40 -29.64
CA ARG A 23 6.28 0.98 -28.81
C ARG A 23 5.64 1.26 -27.46
N GLY A 24 5.49 0.23 -26.61
CA GLY A 24 5.28 0.46 -25.20
C GLY A 24 6.46 1.30 -24.71
N HIS A 25 6.16 2.43 -24.07
CA HIS A 25 7.16 3.25 -23.42
C HIS A 25 8.02 2.37 -22.50
N GLN A 26 9.32 2.29 -22.80
CA GLN A 26 10.23 1.48 -21.98
C GLN A 26 10.36 2.14 -20.61
N PRO A 27 10.04 1.43 -19.50
CA PRO A 27 10.25 1.95 -18.16
C PRO A 27 11.75 2.20 -17.96
N GLY A 28 12.16 3.48 -17.98
CA GLY A 28 13.56 3.90 -17.88
C GLY A 28 14.03 4.97 -18.86
N VAL A 29 13.19 5.40 -19.80
CA VAL A 29 13.51 6.54 -20.69
C VAL A 29 12.98 7.84 -20.10
N PRO A 30 13.80 8.90 -19.98
CA PRO A 30 13.32 10.22 -19.57
C PRO A 30 12.30 10.76 -20.57
N ALA A 31 11.17 11.23 -20.07
CA ALA A 31 10.14 11.91 -20.84
C ALA A 31 10.09 13.39 -20.44
N HIS A 32 9.74 14.25 -21.41
CA HIS A 32 9.57 15.67 -21.16
C HIS A 32 8.20 15.92 -20.54
N PHE A 33 8.18 16.51 -19.35
CA PHE A 33 6.93 16.85 -18.65
C PHE A 33 6.73 18.36 -18.63
N THR A 34 5.50 18.79 -18.89
CA THR A 34 5.05 20.17 -18.70
C THR A 34 3.68 20.15 -18.01
N LEU A 35 3.70 19.84 -16.71
CA LEU A 35 2.51 19.80 -15.86
C LEU A 35 2.48 21.04 -14.97
N PRO A 36 1.51 21.96 -15.14
CA PRO A 36 1.34 23.08 -14.22
C PRO A 36 0.77 22.60 -12.88
N ALA A 37 0.81 23.47 -11.85
CA ALA A 37 0.08 23.23 -10.61
C ALA A 37 -1.42 23.24 -10.91
N GLN A 38 -2.08 22.11 -10.73
CA GLN A 38 -3.48 21.92 -11.12
C GLN A 38 -4.17 20.91 -10.19
N PRO A 39 -5.51 20.77 -10.23
CA PRO A 39 -6.20 19.78 -9.42
C PRO A 39 -5.59 18.39 -9.62
N LEU A 40 -5.32 17.68 -8.54
CA LEU A 40 -4.50 16.47 -8.58
C LEU A 40 -5.09 15.39 -9.50
N ALA A 41 -6.42 15.26 -9.52
CA ALA A 41 -7.11 14.35 -10.44
C ALA A 41 -6.79 14.66 -11.91
N LYS A 42 -6.73 15.95 -12.29
CA LYS A 42 -6.39 16.38 -13.64
C LYS A 42 -4.91 16.14 -13.96
N ALA A 43 -4.03 16.38 -13.00
CA ALA A 43 -2.59 16.13 -13.14
C ALA A 43 -2.27 14.65 -13.37
N LEU A 44 -2.91 13.75 -12.61
CA LEU A 44 -2.71 12.31 -12.79
C LEU A 44 -3.25 11.80 -14.14
N GLN A 45 -4.38 12.35 -14.61
CA GLN A 45 -4.90 12.05 -15.94
C GLN A 45 -3.96 12.52 -17.06
N ASP A 46 -3.38 13.71 -16.93
CA ASP A 46 -2.42 14.23 -17.90
C ASP A 46 -1.12 13.44 -17.89
N PHE A 47 -0.64 13.08 -16.70
CA PHE A 47 0.54 12.24 -16.51
C PHE A 47 0.36 10.85 -17.13
N ALA A 48 -0.77 10.17 -16.87
CA ALA A 48 -1.06 8.85 -17.43
C ALA A 48 -1.11 8.89 -18.97
N ARG A 49 -1.59 10.00 -19.54
CA ARG A 49 -1.61 10.20 -21.01
C ARG A 49 -0.21 10.40 -21.59
N ILE A 50 0.69 11.07 -20.88
CA ILE A 50 2.06 11.32 -21.34
C ILE A 50 2.92 10.05 -21.25
N THR A 51 2.71 9.23 -20.21
CA THR A 51 3.58 8.11 -19.86
C THR A 51 3.02 6.74 -20.24
N GLU A 52 1.75 6.67 -20.63
CA GLU A 52 0.98 5.44 -20.87
C GLU A 52 0.90 4.52 -19.64
N LEU A 53 1.25 5.03 -18.45
CA LEU A 53 1.18 4.30 -17.19
C LEU A 53 -0.25 4.22 -16.66
N ILE A 54 -0.59 3.07 -16.09
CA ILE A 54 -1.84 2.87 -15.36
C ILE A 54 -1.66 3.46 -13.96
N VAL A 55 -2.37 4.56 -13.66
CA VAL A 55 -2.35 5.18 -12.34
C VAL A 55 -3.71 5.01 -11.66
N LEU A 56 -3.73 4.19 -10.61
CA LEU A 56 -4.90 3.91 -9.79
C LEU A 56 -4.91 4.85 -8.59
N ALA A 57 -5.91 5.72 -8.52
CA ALA A 57 -6.03 6.69 -7.45
C ALA A 57 -7.46 6.68 -6.87
N PRO A 58 -7.64 6.35 -5.58
CA PRO A 58 -8.92 6.46 -4.92
C PRO A 58 -9.43 7.92 -4.93
N ALA A 59 -10.64 8.14 -5.44
CA ALA A 59 -11.29 9.45 -5.50
C ALA A 59 -11.19 10.27 -4.18
N PRO A 60 -11.47 9.71 -2.98
CA PRO A 60 -11.43 10.49 -1.74
C PRO A 60 -10.03 11.01 -1.37
N LEU A 61 -8.96 10.46 -1.97
CA LEU A 61 -7.61 10.97 -1.74
C LEU A 61 -7.29 12.18 -2.64
N LEU A 62 -7.99 12.34 -3.76
CA LEU A 62 -7.74 13.37 -4.76
C LEU A 62 -8.54 14.66 -4.53
N GLU A 63 -9.64 14.57 -3.78
CA GLU A 63 -10.55 15.69 -3.53
C GLU A 63 -9.85 16.85 -2.81
N GLY A 64 -10.01 18.06 -3.35
CA GLY A 64 -9.44 19.28 -2.77
C GLY A 64 -7.90 19.37 -2.80
N ARG A 65 -7.19 18.41 -3.42
CA ARG A 65 -5.72 18.43 -3.51
C ARG A 65 -5.24 19.00 -4.85
N THR A 66 -4.12 19.70 -4.78
CA THR A 66 -3.45 20.33 -5.93
C THR A 66 -2.08 19.71 -6.11
N SER A 67 -1.73 19.33 -7.35
CA SER A 67 -0.40 18.81 -7.66
C SER A 67 0.66 19.90 -7.66
N ALA A 68 1.90 19.52 -7.38
CA ALA A 68 3.04 20.41 -7.63
C ALA A 68 3.32 20.52 -9.14
N PRO A 69 3.88 21.65 -9.61
CA PRO A 69 4.27 21.81 -11.00
C PRO A 69 5.50 20.94 -11.30
N VAL A 70 5.49 20.26 -12.46
CA VAL A 70 6.60 19.44 -12.94
C VAL A 70 6.96 19.88 -14.36
N GLN A 71 8.17 20.42 -14.51
CA GLN A 71 8.69 20.89 -15.79
C GLN A 71 10.12 20.39 -15.98
N GLY A 72 10.38 19.74 -17.12
CA GLY A 72 11.70 19.20 -17.47
C GLY A 72 11.67 17.72 -17.81
N ASP A 73 12.84 17.17 -18.11
CA ASP A 73 13.00 15.77 -18.47
C ASP A 73 13.19 14.92 -17.22
N PHE A 74 12.25 14.01 -16.98
CA PHE A 74 12.25 13.14 -15.81
C PHE A 74 11.93 11.71 -16.20
N LEU A 75 12.37 10.77 -15.38
CA LEU A 75 11.81 9.43 -15.45
C LEU A 75 10.34 9.49 -15.04
N PRO A 76 9.43 8.71 -15.66
CA PRO A 76 8.02 8.67 -15.29
C PRO A 76 7.79 8.47 -13.79
N ARG A 77 8.60 7.62 -13.15
CA ARG A 77 8.56 7.40 -11.69
C ARG A 77 8.86 8.67 -10.91
N ASP A 78 9.98 9.31 -11.21
CA ASP A 78 10.44 10.52 -10.52
C ASP A 78 9.47 11.69 -10.77
N ALA A 79 8.91 11.78 -11.97
CA ALA A 79 7.89 12.78 -12.32
C ALA A 79 6.61 12.58 -11.50
N LEU A 80 6.14 11.33 -11.33
CA LEU A 80 4.94 11.04 -10.54
C LEU A 80 5.14 11.40 -9.06
N GLU A 81 6.30 11.08 -8.50
CA GLU A 81 6.63 11.47 -7.12
C GLU A 81 6.64 13.00 -6.98
N ARG A 82 7.16 13.71 -7.98
CA ARG A 82 7.15 15.18 -7.99
C ARG A 82 5.74 15.76 -8.12
N VAL A 83 4.86 15.18 -8.95
CA VAL A 83 3.45 15.59 -9.04
C VAL A 83 2.74 15.50 -7.69
N LEU A 84 3.12 14.51 -6.87
CA LEU A 84 2.53 14.24 -5.55
C LEU A 84 3.21 15.02 -4.40
N LEU A 85 4.30 15.75 -4.65
CA LEU A 85 4.96 16.57 -3.62
C LEU A 85 3.98 17.57 -3.00
N GLY A 86 4.01 17.67 -1.67
CA GLY A 86 3.12 18.57 -0.91
C GLY A 86 1.67 18.08 -0.78
N THR A 87 1.29 16.99 -1.48
CA THR A 87 -0.06 16.42 -1.37
C THR A 87 -0.21 15.45 -0.20
N GLY A 88 0.88 15.02 0.45
CA GLY A 88 0.84 13.99 1.49
C GLY A 88 0.42 12.60 0.97
N LEU A 89 0.53 12.39 -0.34
CA LEU A 89 0.28 11.13 -1.02
C LEU A 89 1.59 10.63 -1.63
N LYS A 90 1.70 9.32 -1.81
CA LYS A 90 2.82 8.66 -2.48
C LYS A 90 2.33 7.68 -3.53
N ALA A 91 3.14 7.45 -4.56
CA ALA A 91 2.91 6.40 -5.54
C ALA A 91 3.59 5.11 -5.12
N GLU A 92 2.84 4.03 -4.99
CA GLU A 92 3.36 2.66 -4.84
C GLU A 92 3.24 1.94 -6.18
N PHE A 93 4.36 1.48 -6.72
CA PHE A 93 4.39 0.79 -8.00
C PHE A 93 4.21 -0.71 -7.79
N THR A 94 3.11 -1.27 -8.30
CA THR A 94 2.79 -2.69 -8.25
C THR A 94 3.41 -3.46 -9.42
N GLN A 95 3.52 -2.80 -10.58
CA GLN A 95 4.14 -3.31 -11.80
C GLN A 95 5.04 -2.22 -12.42
N PRO A 96 5.87 -2.55 -13.44
CA PRO A 96 6.65 -1.55 -14.15
C PRO A 96 5.79 -0.44 -14.75
N ASP A 97 4.57 -0.79 -15.19
CA ASP A 97 3.66 0.10 -15.90
C ASP A 97 2.42 0.51 -15.07
N GLU A 98 2.39 0.18 -13.77
CA GLU A 98 1.24 0.39 -12.88
C GLU A 98 1.65 1.00 -11.54
N ALA A 99 0.95 2.07 -11.13
CA ALA A 99 1.14 2.77 -9.87
C ALA A 99 -0.19 2.97 -9.13
N ILE A 100 -0.18 2.78 -7.81
CA ILE A 100 -1.30 3.02 -6.90
C ILE A 100 -0.99 4.20 -5.99
N ILE A 101 -1.89 5.19 -5.92
CA ILE A 101 -1.75 6.34 -5.04
C ILE A 101 -2.29 6.01 -3.66
N VAL A 102 -1.44 6.17 -2.64
CA VAL A 102 -1.78 5.92 -1.24
C VAL A 102 -1.40 7.11 -0.37
N ALA A 103 -2.06 7.26 0.79
CA ALA A 103 -1.67 8.26 1.76
C ALA A 103 -0.26 7.98 2.30
N GLN A 104 0.58 9.01 2.33
CA GLN A 104 1.88 8.92 2.97
C GLN A 104 1.69 9.10 4.49
N PRO A 105 2.09 8.13 5.33
CA PRO A 105 2.13 8.37 6.76
C PRO A 105 3.14 9.49 7.01
N ALA A 106 2.74 10.51 7.77
CA ALA A 106 3.58 11.65 8.08
C ALA A 106 4.83 11.18 8.84
N THR A 107 5.94 10.97 8.14
CA THR A 107 7.25 11.11 8.76
C THR A 107 7.48 12.60 8.89
N ALA A 108 7.48 13.08 10.14
CA ALA A 108 7.75 14.46 10.46
C ALA A 108 9.15 14.83 9.97
N GLU A 109 9.21 15.45 8.79
CA GLU A 109 10.35 16.23 8.34
C GLU A 109 9.87 17.67 8.13
N ALA A 110 10.41 18.54 8.98
CA ALA A 110 10.05 19.93 9.06
C ALA A 110 10.53 20.71 7.82
N SER A 111 9.66 21.55 7.26
CA SER A 111 10.01 22.94 7.01
C SER A 111 8.79 23.81 6.69
N GLY A 112 8.61 24.87 7.49
CA GLY A 112 8.36 26.22 6.98
C GLY A 112 6.96 26.62 6.56
N SER A 113 6.23 27.18 7.53
CA SER A 113 5.30 28.33 7.48
C SER A 113 4.55 28.67 6.18
N GLY A 114 3.22 28.71 6.29
CA GLY A 114 2.37 29.47 5.39
C GLY A 114 0.87 29.20 5.51
N THR A 115 0.26 29.70 6.59
CA THR A 115 -1.13 30.21 6.67
C THR A 115 -2.30 29.35 6.14
N ASP A 116 -3.01 28.72 7.11
CA ASP A 116 -4.48 28.44 7.21
C ASP A 116 -5.12 27.51 6.13
N PRO A 117 -6.26 26.80 6.36
CA PRO A 117 -7.38 27.07 7.25
C PRO A 117 -7.56 26.06 8.39
N THR A 118 -7.81 26.61 9.57
CA THR A 118 -8.51 25.95 10.67
C THR A 118 -9.80 25.29 10.15
N PRO A 119 -9.96 23.94 10.17
CA PRO A 119 -11.29 23.37 10.10
C PRO A 119 -11.97 23.71 11.43
N SER A 120 -13.11 24.40 11.33
CA SER A 120 -13.97 24.75 12.45
C SER A 120 -14.24 23.54 13.33
N SER A 121 -13.51 23.45 14.44
CA SER A 121 -13.86 22.66 15.60
C SER A 121 -14.90 23.45 16.40
N ASP A 122 -16.14 23.46 15.92
CA ASP A 122 -17.27 23.63 16.83
C ASP A 122 -17.56 22.25 17.43
N GLU A 123 -16.89 21.94 18.53
CA GLU A 123 -17.56 21.89 19.85
C GLU A 123 -16.54 21.43 20.92
N SER A 124 -16.19 22.39 21.77
CA SER A 124 -15.68 22.30 23.15
C SER A 124 -14.27 21.73 23.43
N PRO A 125 -13.34 22.59 23.94
CA PRO A 125 -12.10 22.17 24.57
C PRO A 125 -12.35 21.85 26.04
N ILE A 126 -12.14 20.59 26.46
CA ILE A 126 -11.69 20.05 27.76
C ILE A 126 -11.66 18.51 27.53
N ASP A 127 -10.64 17.78 28.02
CA ASP A 127 -10.46 16.30 27.94
C ASP A 127 -9.72 15.68 26.72
N GLY A 128 -8.83 16.42 26.04
CA GLY A 128 -7.99 15.87 24.98
C GLY A 128 -6.92 14.83 25.41
N VAL A 129 -6.69 14.66 26.72
CA VAL A 129 -5.70 13.70 27.26
C VAL A 129 -6.29 12.30 27.42
N GLY A 130 -7.59 12.18 27.72
CA GLY A 130 -8.21 10.86 27.95
C GLY A 130 -8.29 10.00 26.69
N ASN A 131 -8.71 10.58 25.57
CA ASN A 131 -9.00 9.81 24.35
C ASN A 131 -7.73 9.37 23.58
N SER A 132 -6.61 10.11 23.70
CA SER A 132 -5.32 9.67 23.16
C SER A 132 -4.72 8.54 23.99
N ASP A 133 -4.73 8.70 25.31
CA ASP A 133 -4.12 7.75 26.24
C ASP A 133 -4.88 6.44 26.28
N GLN A 134 -6.22 6.50 26.24
CA GLN A 134 -7.07 5.31 26.16
C GLN A 134 -6.88 4.56 24.82
N ARG A 135 -6.68 5.28 23.70
CA ARG A 135 -6.37 4.63 22.41
C ARG A 135 -4.99 3.99 22.41
N LEU A 136 -3.99 4.62 23.02
CA LEU A 136 -2.65 4.04 23.16
C LEU A 136 -2.67 2.80 24.08
N ALA A 137 -3.39 2.86 25.19
CA ALA A 137 -3.59 1.73 26.09
C ALA A 137 -4.27 0.56 25.36
N TYR A 138 -5.35 0.83 24.62
CA TYR A 138 -6.04 -0.17 23.84
C TYR A 138 -5.14 -0.77 22.74
N ALA A 139 -4.34 0.04 22.05
CA ALA A 139 -3.37 -0.45 21.07
C ALA A 139 -2.33 -1.39 21.71
N GLY A 140 -1.86 -1.07 22.92
CA GLY A 140 -0.99 -1.94 23.71
C GLY A 140 -1.64 -3.27 24.06
N LEU A 141 -2.90 -3.27 24.48
CA LEU A 141 -3.69 -4.48 24.75
C LEU A 141 -3.82 -5.35 23.49
N VAL A 142 -4.23 -4.75 22.36
CA VAL A 142 -4.35 -5.44 21.07
C VAL A 142 -3.01 -6.05 20.66
N GLN A 143 -1.92 -5.29 20.78
CA GLN A 143 -0.59 -5.78 20.43
C GLN A 143 -0.16 -6.95 21.31
N ALA A 144 -0.36 -6.89 22.63
CA ALA A 144 -0.02 -7.96 23.55
C ALA A 144 -0.81 -9.24 23.24
N ARG A 145 -2.13 -9.14 23.10
CA ARG A 145 -2.98 -10.29 22.78
C ARG A 145 -2.69 -10.90 21.42
N LEU A 146 -2.35 -10.07 20.44
CA LEU A 146 -1.92 -10.56 19.14
C LEU A 146 -0.58 -11.30 19.22
N ILE A 147 0.39 -10.79 19.97
CA ILE A 147 1.68 -11.47 20.19
C ILE A 147 1.45 -12.84 20.82
N ASP A 148 0.67 -12.91 21.91
CA ASP A 148 0.36 -14.17 22.59
C ASP A 148 -0.27 -15.19 21.63
N ALA A 149 -1.28 -14.75 20.87
CA ALA A 149 -2.01 -15.61 19.96
C ALA A 149 -1.14 -16.12 18.79
N LEU A 150 -0.27 -15.27 18.23
CA LEU A 150 0.68 -15.66 17.19
C LEU A 150 1.75 -16.61 17.73
N CYS A 151 2.22 -16.39 18.96
CA CYS A 151 3.19 -17.26 19.63
C CYS A 151 2.63 -18.63 20.00
N ALA A 152 1.32 -18.76 20.20
CA ALA A 152 0.68 -20.05 20.43
C ALA A 152 0.74 -20.99 19.21
N GLN A 153 0.99 -20.46 18.00
CA GLN A 153 1.05 -21.24 16.77
C GLN A 153 2.36 -21.01 16.01
N PRO A 154 3.30 -21.97 15.98
CA PRO A 154 4.63 -21.80 15.37
C PRO A 154 4.62 -21.33 13.91
N ALA A 155 3.64 -21.77 13.13
CA ALA A 155 3.49 -21.39 11.72
C ALA A 155 3.08 -19.92 11.50
N ALA A 156 2.57 -19.24 12.54
CA ALA A 156 2.11 -17.86 12.50
C ALA A 156 3.08 -16.87 13.16
N VAL A 157 4.19 -17.36 13.73
CA VAL A 157 5.20 -16.52 14.38
C VAL A 157 5.84 -15.59 13.34
N PRO A 158 5.81 -14.25 13.57
CA PRO A 158 6.46 -13.28 12.72
C PRO A 158 7.93 -13.62 12.45
N GLY A 159 8.27 -13.64 11.17
CA GLY A 159 9.59 -13.98 10.67
C GLY A 159 10.05 -12.97 9.63
N ARG A 160 10.58 -13.43 8.50
CA ARG A 160 11.07 -12.55 7.43
C ARG A 160 9.98 -12.03 6.47
N TYR A 161 8.71 -12.25 6.80
CA TYR A 161 7.60 -11.90 5.94
C TYR A 161 6.91 -10.62 6.42
N ARG A 162 6.24 -9.94 5.49
CA ARG A 162 5.30 -8.86 5.77
C ARG A 162 3.90 -9.38 5.52
N LEU A 163 2.94 -9.01 6.36
CA LEU A 163 1.53 -9.30 6.14
C LEU A 163 0.70 -8.11 6.62
N VAL A 164 -0.36 -7.77 5.87
CA VAL A 164 -1.30 -6.72 6.25
C VAL A 164 -2.68 -7.32 6.31
N ALA A 165 -3.37 -7.11 7.44
CA ALA A 165 -4.74 -7.55 7.63
C ALA A 165 -5.57 -6.43 8.28
N GLN A 166 -6.85 -6.39 7.95
CA GLN A 166 -7.84 -5.53 8.56
C GLN A 166 -8.77 -6.36 9.43
N LEU A 167 -9.01 -5.92 10.65
CA LEU A 167 -9.84 -6.60 11.64
C LEU A 167 -11.05 -5.73 11.98
N ARG A 168 -12.24 -6.33 11.97
CA ARG A 168 -13.43 -5.76 12.62
C ARG A 168 -13.58 -6.42 13.98
N ILE A 169 -13.74 -5.57 15.00
CA ILE A 169 -13.84 -5.98 16.40
C ILE A 169 -15.25 -5.58 16.87
N ASP A 170 -15.98 -6.49 17.51
CA ASP A 170 -17.29 -6.15 18.08
C ASP A 170 -17.17 -5.35 19.38
N ASP A 171 -18.31 -4.95 19.93
CA ASP A 171 -18.46 -4.26 21.21
C ASP A 171 -17.99 -5.10 22.42
N ARG A 172 -17.73 -6.40 22.24
CA ARG A 172 -17.19 -7.31 23.27
C ARG A 172 -15.71 -7.63 23.06
N GLY A 173 -15.04 -6.95 22.14
CA GLY A 173 -13.62 -7.18 21.85
C GLY A 173 -13.34 -8.44 21.01
N ALA A 174 -14.35 -9.11 20.46
CA ALA A 174 -14.16 -10.29 19.62
C ALA A 174 -13.93 -9.90 18.16
N VAL A 175 -13.01 -10.57 17.48
CA VAL A 175 -12.76 -10.35 16.06
C VAL A 175 -13.85 -11.04 15.23
N VAL A 176 -14.76 -10.25 14.66
CA VAL A 176 -15.89 -10.75 13.87
C VAL A 176 -15.61 -10.88 12.38
N ALA A 177 -14.62 -10.13 11.86
CA ALA A 177 -14.20 -10.27 10.48
C ALA A 177 -12.71 -9.96 10.33
N VAL A 178 -12.04 -10.70 9.45
CA VAL A 178 -10.64 -10.50 9.08
C VAL A 178 -10.55 -10.44 7.55
N ASN A 179 -10.07 -9.33 7.03
CA ASN A 179 -9.75 -9.16 5.61
C ASN A 179 -8.23 -9.12 5.43
N MET A 180 -7.68 -9.99 4.58
CA MET A 180 -6.25 -10.00 4.29
C MET A 180 -5.97 -9.03 3.14
N VAL A 181 -5.18 -8.00 3.40
CA VAL A 181 -4.84 -6.96 2.42
C VAL A 181 -3.56 -7.32 1.67
N ALA A 182 -2.59 -7.94 2.36
CA ALA A 182 -1.34 -8.41 1.76
C ALA A 182 -0.92 -9.76 2.37
N SER A 183 -0.58 -10.73 1.52
CA SER A 183 -0.17 -12.09 1.88
C SER A 183 1.26 -12.16 2.43
N SER A 184 1.57 -13.16 3.26
CA SER A 184 2.94 -13.49 3.70
C SER A 184 3.79 -14.21 2.64
N GLY A 185 3.23 -14.46 1.45
CA GLY A 185 3.86 -15.21 0.36
C GLY A 185 3.79 -16.74 0.51
N LEU A 186 3.20 -17.26 1.58
CA LEU A 186 2.99 -18.71 1.79
C LEU A 186 1.56 -18.98 2.27
N ALA A 187 0.78 -19.73 1.49
CA ALA A 187 -0.63 -20.00 1.77
C ALA A 187 -0.87 -20.74 3.10
N VAL A 188 0.00 -21.69 3.46
CA VAL A 188 -0.09 -22.43 4.75
C VAL A 188 0.05 -21.48 5.94
N ARG A 189 0.94 -20.49 5.83
CA ARG A 189 1.17 -19.49 6.86
C ARG A 189 0.04 -18.47 6.90
N ASP A 190 -0.46 -18.02 5.76
CA ASP A 190 -1.61 -17.11 5.69
C ASP A 190 -2.84 -17.75 6.35
N ALA A 191 -3.12 -19.01 6.05
CA ALA A 191 -4.21 -19.75 6.68
C ALA A 191 -4.01 -19.91 8.20
N ALA A 192 -2.77 -20.14 8.65
CA ALA A 192 -2.42 -20.19 10.06
C ALA A 192 -2.66 -18.86 10.76
N ILE A 193 -2.20 -17.75 10.17
CA ILE A 193 -2.36 -16.38 10.71
C ILE A 193 -3.84 -16.00 10.74
N LEU A 194 -4.59 -16.23 9.65
CA LEU A 194 -6.02 -15.93 9.60
C LEU A 194 -6.82 -16.69 10.65
N ARG A 195 -6.46 -17.95 10.94
CA ARG A 195 -7.08 -18.73 12.01
C ARG A 195 -6.83 -18.09 13.38
N VAL A 196 -5.59 -17.71 13.65
CA VAL A 196 -5.20 -17.03 14.90
C VAL A 196 -5.95 -15.70 15.07
N LEU A 197 -5.98 -14.86 14.02
CA LEU A 197 -6.65 -13.56 14.06
C LEU A 197 -8.16 -13.69 14.29
N ARG A 198 -8.82 -14.69 13.69
CA ARG A 198 -10.26 -14.94 13.88
C ARG A 198 -10.60 -15.49 15.26
N SER A 199 -9.67 -16.20 15.90
CA SER A 199 -9.86 -16.67 17.27
C SER A 199 -9.49 -15.63 18.33
N LEU A 200 -9.01 -14.46 17.92
CA LEU A 200 -8.58 -13.41 18.85
C LEU A 200 -9.80 -12.82 19.56
N LYS A 201 -9.72 -12.81 20.88
CA LYS A 201 -10.66 -12.12 21.75
C LYS A 201 -9.87 -11.18 22.64
N LEU A 202 -10.21 -9.90 22.57
CA LEU A 202 -9.66 -8.87 23.44
C LEU A 202 -10.49 -8.88 24.73
N ASP A 203 -9.84 -8.75 25.88
CA ASP A 203 -10.54 -8.76 27.17
C ASP A 203 -11.31 -7.46 27.43
N GLU A 204 -11.08 -6.44 26.61
CA GLU A 204 -11.69 -5.13 26.71
C GLU A 204 -12.36 -4.74 25.39
N ALA A 205 -13.50 -4.06 25.52
CA ALA A 205 -14.22 -3.50 24.39
C ALA A 205 -13.42 -2.37 23.72
N PRO A 206 -13.52 -2.21 22.39
CA PRO A 206 -12.90 -1.07 21.71
C PRO A 206 -13.45 0.26 22.25
N PRO A 207 -12.59 1.26 22.53
CA PRO A 207 -13.04 2.56 22.99
C PRO A 207 -13.94 3.24 21.95
N ALA A 208 -14.86 4.06 22.43
CA ALA A 208 -15.75 4.83 21.57
C ALA A 208 -14.94 5.74 20.62
N GLY A 209 -15.33 5.77 19.34
CA GLY A 209 -14.62 6.56 18.32
C GLY A 209 -13.37 5.89 17.73
N LEU A 210 -13.09 4.62 18.04
CA LEU A 210 -12.02 3.87 17.38
C LEU A 210 -12.39 3.60 15.91
N PRO A 211 -11.61 4.07 14.92
CA PRO A 211 -11.91 3.86 13.51
C PRO A 211 -11.77 2.37 13.16
N GLN A 212 -12.85 1.77 12.69
CA GLN A 212 -12.87 0.39 12.20
C GLN A 212 -13.00 0.35 10.68
N PRO A 213 -12.39 -0.65 10.00
CA PRO A 213 -11.61 -1.76 10.55
C PRO A 213 -10.18 -1.37 10.95
N VAL A 214 -9.65 -2.03 11.99
CA VAL A 214 -8.28 -1.80 12.48
C VAL A 214 -7.30 -2.49 11.55
N THR A 215 -6.31 -1.75 11.05
CA THR A 215 -5.27 -2.31 10.19
C THR A 215 -4.06 -2.76 11.02
N ILE A 216 -3.65 -4.01 10.85
CA ILE A 216 -2.50 -4.63 11.49
C ILE A 216 -1.43 -4.92 10.43
N LEU A 217 -0.20 -4.51 10.71
CA LEU A 217 0.97 -4.78 9.90
C LEU A 217 1.93 -5.69 10.68
N LEU A 218 2.08 -6.93 10.22
CA LEU A 218 3.17 -7.79 10.63
C LEU A 218 4.41 -7.40 9.86
N ARG A 219 5.42 -6.92 10.58
CA ARG A 219 6.71 -6.54 9.99
C ARG A 219 7.69 -7.71 10.00
N PRO A 220 8.61 -7.77 9.03
CA PRO A 220 9.75 -8.66 9.10
C PRO A 220 10.56 -8.40 10.37
N VAL A 221 10.98 -9.46 11.06
CA VAL A 221 11.95 -9.38 12.15
C VAL A 221 13.34 -9.13 11.58
N GLY A 222 14.07 -8.17 12.16
CA GLY A 222 15.34 -7.66 11.64
C GLY A 222 15.43 -6.14 11.77
N ASN A 223 16.64 -5.58 11.60
CA ASN A 223 16.90 -4.13 11.61
C ASN A 223 16.24 -3.39 12.80
N GLY A 224 16.48 -3.85 14.03
CA GLY A 224 15.95 -3.24 15.26
C GLY A 224 14.52 -3.63 15.63
N VAL A 225 13.81 -4.38 14.78
CA VAL A 225 12.49 -4.95 15.12
C VAL A 225 12.69 -6.38 15.63
N HIS A 226 12.52 -6.54 16.94
CA HIS A 226 12.58 -7.84 17.61
C HIS A 226 11.16 -8.32 17.94
N PHE A 227 10.81 -9.51 17.45
CA PHE A 227 9.64 -10.22 17.94
C PHE A 227 10.13 -11.25 18.97
N ARG A 228 9.62 -11.15 20.19
CA ARG A 228 9.90 -12.12 21.25
C ARG A 228 8.57 -12.71 21.69
N CYS A 229 8.48 -14.02 21.62
CA CYS A 229 7.42 -14.70 22.32
C CYS A 229 7.68 -14.59 23.82
N PRO A 230 6.67 -14.23 24.63
CA PRO A 230 6.81 -14.30 26.07
C PRO A 230 7.23 -15.73 26.44
N PRO A 231 8.10 -15.89 27.46
CA PRO A 231 8.42 -17.22 27.97
C PRO A 231 7.11 -17.93 28.32
N ALA A 232 7.07 -19.24 28.15
CA ALA A 232 5.91 -20.05 28.53
C ALA A 232 5.78 -20.09 30.07
N ALA A 233 5.48 -18.94 30.67
CA ALA A 233 5.22 -18.77 32.09
C ALA A 233 3.71 -18.56 32.27
N GLU A 234 3.10 -19.53 32.94
CA GLU A 234 1.82 -19.43 33.65
C GLU A 234 0.57 -19.29 32.78
N ARG A 235 0.32 -20.33 31.98
CA ARG A 235 -1.06 -20.74 31.69
C ARG A 235 -1.60 -21.49 32.91
N ASN A 236 -2.21 -20.76 33.84
CA ASN A 236 -3.15 -21.30 34.83
C ASN A 236 -4.46 -20.53 34.71
#